data_AF-A0A3M1EHX4-F1
#
_entry.id   AF-A0A3M1EHX4-F1
#
_cell.length_a   1.000
_cell.length_b   1.000
_cell.length_c   1.000
_cell.angle_alpha   90.00
_cell.angle_beta   90.00
_cell.angle_gamma   90.00
#
_symmetry.space_group_name_H-M   'P 1'
#
loop_
_entity.id
_entity.type
_entity.pdbx_description
1 polymer ?
#
loop_
_entity_poly.entity_id
_entity_poly.type
_entity_poly.pdbx_seq_one_letter_code
_entity_poly.pdbx_strand_id
1 'polypeptide(L)'
;MPVPYGENLYIYGLHDRDGEDLMEHQGRAKGWVVVTEEIRANPHDTSGGDYRDLADRGFGVIVRLNHAYGSDGTIPRREKYDDFARRAANFVRNSKGAHIWIVGNEMNLEREQPRLPNSNHAERITPRRYAECYKKVREAIKSVPGHADDQVIVGAIGPWNGETSYDADPQGAYPANKIADPNAPAPAGYPYHGFFGDYIRYLRDMLLAIGRENCDGIAIHAYTHGYDPTLVFSDVKMGKPFQKYYLHFRTYRDQMNAIPFPFRDLPVYLTEMNGDQEGDAPWADGSRYPEGTKWPDVNKGWVKNAYREINDWNRAGNQQIRCAVLYRWSEDDDWSIKKKTKVHQDFKEAVALSYTWDPNVRPSAPSLIDLPIEDVSAKLPVNPSLPPYPRRQRSAIRRIVFHHTGVESSKRPNLGPKDIAEIQIANKKYPRRGIAYHYYITPEGDIYQTQPLEVVSDHAGEFSASSVGICLHGHFSRERPKEGQLAAAAALVAKLAGELGLPVDGETVVGHSELRVTESPGKTWPEWKPTLLDRARRLAG
;
A
#
# COMPACT_ATOMS: atom_id res chain seq x y z
N MET A 1 -12.83 20.69 12.39
CA MET A 1 -12.46 20.37 13.79
C MET A 1 -11.19 21.13 14.18
N PRO A 2 -10.94 21.45 15.45
CA PRO A 2 -9.65 22.01 15.87
C PRO A 2 -8.52 21.00 15.56
N VAL A 3 -7.36 21.53 15.17
CA VAL A 3 -6.15 20.73 14.91
C VAL A 3 -5.58 20.28 16.26
N PRO A 4 -5.31 18.98 16.47
CA PRO A 4 -4.68 18.52 17.70
C PRO A 4 -3.33 19.22 17.94
N TYR A 5 -2.97 19.42 19.21
CA TYR A 5 -1.64 19.91 19.58
C TYR A 5 -0.58 18.96 19.03
N GLY A 6 0.47 19.48 18.39
CA GLY A 6 1.46 18.67 17.68
C GLY A 6 1.04 18.19 16.28
N GLU A 7 -0.07 18.70 15.71
CA GLU A 7 -0.45 18.52 14.30
C GLU A 7 -0.55 19.85 13.55
N ASN A 8 -0.50 19.82 12.21
CA ASN A 8 -0.62 21.02 11.37
C ASN A 8 -1.47 20.76 10.11
N LEU A 9 -2.28 21.73 9.66
CA LEU A 9 -3.11 21.56 8.46
C LEU A 9 -2.33 21.69 7.16
N TYR A 10 -1.20 22.39 7.19
CA TYR A 10 -0.37 22.62 6.02
C TYR A 10 0.50 21.39 5.75
N ILE A 11 0.64 21.03 4.47
CA ILE A 11 1.29 19.77 4.08
C ILE A 11 2.82 19.84 4.06
N TYR A 12 3.42 21.01 4.36
CA TYR A 12 4.87 21.20 4.25
C TYR A 12 5.60 20.50 5.39
N GLY A 13 6.81 20.01 5.13
CA GLY A 13 7.62 19.43 6.19
C GLY A 13 9.11 19.44 5.94
N LEU A 14 9.86 19.31 7.03
CA LEU A 14 11.31 19.21 7.04
C LEU A 14 11.75 18.07 7.97
N HIS A 15 12.70 17.27 7.49
CA HIS A 15 13.33 16.25 8.31
C HIS A 15 14.45 16.90 9.15
N ASP A 16 14.52 16.52 10.43
CA ASP A 16 15.35 17.10 11.50
C ASP A 16 14.93 18.51 11.96
N ARG A 17 15.31 18.85 13.20
CA ARG A 17 15.06 20.16 13.83
C ARG A 17 16.02 21.23 13.33
N ASP A 18 15.80 22.48 13.73
CA ASP A 18 16.63 23.68 13.53
C ASP A 18 16.48 24.37 12.16
N GLY A 19 15.63 23.85 11.27
CA GLY A 19 15.33 24.44 9.96
C GLY A 19 13.87 24.84 9.76
N GLU A 20 13.03 24.66 10.78
CA GLU A 20 11.58 24.86 10.70
C GLU A 20 11.16 26.31 10.43
N ASP A 21 12.03 27.29 10.69
CA ASP A 21 11.82 28.70 10.32
C ASP A 21 11.57 28.89 8.81
N LEU A 22 12.05 27.97 7.97
CA LEU A 22 11.74 27.96 6.54
C LEU A 22 10.25 27.77 6.25
N MET A 23 9.51 27.18 7.19
CA MET A 23 8.08 26.89 7.10
C MET A 23 7.21 27.93 7.83
N GLU A 24 7.80 29.00 8.37
CA GLU A 24 7.04 30.12 8.89
C GLU A 24 6.66 31.10 7.77
N HIS A 25 5.38 31.41 7.67
CA HIS A 25 4.89 32.40 6.71
C HIS A 25 3.75 33.22 7.30
N GLN A 26 3.88 34.55 7.25
CA GLN A 26 2.94 35.50 7.86
C GLN A 26 2.74 35.25 9.37
N GLY A 27 3.84 34.94 10.08
CA GLY A 27 3.84 34.72 11.53
C GLY A 27 3.11 33.45 11.99
N ARG A 28 2.99 32.45 11.10
CA ARG A 28 2.36 31.16 11.40
C ARG A 28 3.26 30.01 10.98
N ALA A 29 3.36 29.01 11.84
CA ALA A 29 3.91 27.70 11.49
C ALA A 29 3.03 27.03 10.44
N LYS A 30 3.60 26.72 9.28
CA LYS A 30 2.89 26.06 8.17
C LYS A 30 3.54 24.72 7.84
N GLY A 31 3.72 23.83 8.79
CA GLY A 31 4.22 22.50 8.43
C GLY A 31 4.51 21.56 9.59
N TRP A 32 5.29 20.54 9.27
CA TRP A 32 5.61 19.40 10.10
C TRP A 32 7.12 19.21 10.21
N VAL A 33 7.59 18.75 11.37
CA VAL A 33 8.98 18.34 11.58
C VAL A 33 9.00 16.86 11.93
N VAL A 34 9.79 16.09 11.17
CA VAL A 34 10.09 14.70 11.50
C VAL A 34 11.40 14.67 12.28
N VAL A 35 11.36 14.21 13.52
CA VAL A 35 12.54 14.03 14.38
C VAL A 35 12.82 12.55 14.52
N THR A 36 14.05 12.10 14.26
CA THR A 36 14.42 10.70 14.46
C THR A 36 15.19 10.51 15.76
N GLU A 37 14.83 9.48 16.50
CA GLU A 37 15.40 9.12 17.80
C GLU A 37 15.94 7.69 17.73
N GLU A 38 17.23 7.53 18.00
CA GLU A 38 17.85 6.23 18.23
C GLU A 38 17.67 5.85 19.70
N ILE A 39 16.71 4.97 20.01
CA ILE A 39 16.35 4.65 21.39
C ILE A 39 16.97 3.35 21.91
N ARG A 40 17.57 2.53 21.02
CA ARG A 40 18.12 1.20 21.33
C ARG A 40 17.08 0.29 22.00
N ALA A 41 17.51 -0.81 22.63
CA ALA A 41 16.60 -1.78 23.26
C ALA A 41 16.93 -2.01 24.75
N ASN A 42 17.39 -1.00 25.49
CA ASN A 42 17.57 -1.13 26.94
C ASN A 42 16.24 -0.88 27.67
N PRO A 43 15.58 -1.89 28.26
CA PRO A 43 14.27 -1.71 28.90
C PRO A 43 14.32 -0.88 30.19
N HIS A 44 15.51 -0.59 30.72
CA HIS A 44 15.72 0.22 31.92
C HIS A 44 16.07 1.68 31.61
N ASP A 45 16.28 2.03 30.34
CA ASP A 45 16.47 3.42 29.95
C ASP A 45 15.12 4.16 29.99
N THR A 46 15.08 5.22 30.80
CA THR A 46 13.90 6.06 31.05
C THR A 46 14.04 7.46 30.44
N SER A 47 15.03 7.69 29.58
CA SER A 47 15.15 8.95 28.83
C SER A 47 13.98 9.10 27.84
N GLY A 48 13.59 10.36 27.60
CA GLY A 48 12.61 10.80 26.61
C GLY A 48 13.06 12.09 25.92
N GLY A 49 12.29 12.56 24.95
CA GLY A 49 12.56 13.78 24.18
C GLY A 49 11.62 14.94 24.52
N ASP A 50 12.09 16.18 24.35
CA ASP A 50 11.24 17.37 24.49
C ASP A 50 11.10 18.06 23.14
N TYR A 51 9.88 18.04 22.60
CA TYR A 51 9.51 18.59 21.29
C TYR A 51 8.63 19.84 21.40
N ARG A 52 8.48 20.38 22.61
CA ARG A 52 7.62 21.56 22.87
C ARG A 52 8.13 22.82 22.19
N ASP A 53 9.44 22.92 21.96
CA ASP A 53 10.06 23.96 21.13
C ASP A 53 9.40 24.06 19.75
N LEU A 54 8.93 22.95 19.18
CA LEU A 54 8.22 22.88 17.90
C LEU A 54 6.70 22.98 18.08
N ALA A 55 6.15 22.14 18.96
CA ALA A 55 4.70 22.04 19.12
C ALA A 55 4.05 23.31 19.69
N ASP A 56 4.72 24.01 20.61
CA ASP A 56 4.22 25.28 21.19
C ASP A 56 4.21 26.42 20.14
N ARG A 57 5.02 26.29 19.08
CA ARG A 57 5.02 27.20 17.91
C ARG A 57 3.94 26.83 16.88
N GLY A 58 3.25 25.70 17.06
CA GLY A 58 2.20 25.21 16.18
C GLY A 58 2.67 24.35 15.01
N PHE A 59 3.91 23.84 15.05
CA PHE A 59 4.35 22.83 14.09
C PHE A 59 3.74 21.47 14.42
N GLY A 60 3.48 20.69 13.36
CA GLY A 60 3.22 19.27 13.50
C GLY A 60 4.51 18.53 13.88
N VAL A 61 4.45 17.57 14.79
CA VAL A 61 5.63 16.82 15.25
C VAL A 61 5.39 15.34 15.05
N ILE A 62 6.29 14.70 14.30
CA ILE A 62 6.32 13.25 14.11
C ILE A 62 7.68 12.76 14.62
N VAL A 63 7.67 11.78 15.51
CA VAL A 63 8.89 11.23 16.09
C VAL A 63 9.11 9.81 15.60
N ARG A 64 10.23 9.56 14.95
CA ARG A 64 10.61 8.23 14.47
C ARG A 64 11.48 7.51 15.49
N LEU A 65 10.95 6.43 16.05
CA LEU A 65 11.62 5.58 17.02
C LEU A 65 12.37 4.47 16.26
N ASN A 66 13.67 4.68 16.06
CA ASN A 66 14.56 3.66 15.55
C ASN A 66 15.24 2.94 16.71
N HIS A 67 15.42 1.63 16.57
CA HIS A 67 16.33 0.88 17.44
C HIS A 67 17.77 1.37 17.25
N ALA A 68 18.23 1.37 16.01
CA ALA A 68 19.54 1.81 15.56
C ALA A 68 19.50 2.09 14.05
N TYR A 69 20.67 2.18 13.42
CA TYR A 69 20.84 2.29 11.97
C TYR A 69 21.85 1.26 11.46
N GLY A 70 21.86 1.03 10.15
CA GLY A 70 22.85 0.15 9.52
C GLY A 70 22.80 -1.28 10.09
N SER A 71 23.97 -1.88 10.34
CA SER A 71 24.07 -3.28 10.77
C SER A 71 23.40 -3.60 12.11
N ASP A 72 23.10 -2.60 12.94
CA ASP A 72 22.39 -2.79 14.21
C ASP A 72 20.86 -2.87 14.02
N GLY A 73 20.37 -2.44 12.85
CA GLY A 73 19.01 -2.56 12.40
C GLY A 73 18.05 -1.49 12.92
N THR A 74 17.13 -1.07 12.05
CA THR A 74 16.08 -0.08 12.36
C THR A 74 15.10 -0.56 13.44
N ILE A 75 14.87 -1.88 13.50
CA ILE A 75 14.29 -2.58 14.65
C ILE A 75 15.31 -3.63 15.09
N PRO A 76 15.32 -4.05 16.37
CA PRO A 76 16.33 -4.99 16.82
C PRO A 76 16.04 -6.39 16.28
N ARG A 77 16.91 -7.35 16.60
CA ARG A 77 16.61 -8.76 16.38
C ARG A 77 15.38 -9.20 17.18
N ARG A 78 14.71 -10.25 16.71
CA ARG A 78 13.44 -10.75 17.29
C ARG A 78 13.52 -11.04 18.78
N GLU A 79 14.63 -11.57 19.28
CA GLU A 79 14.87 -11.83 20.70
C GLU A 79 14.83 -10.59 21.60
N LYS A 80 14.87 -9.39 21.01
CA LYS A 80 14.85 -8.09 21.71
C LYS A 80 13.58 -7.28 21.48
N TYR A 81 12.55 -7.81 20.80
CA TYR A 81 11.31 -7.06 20.57
C TYR A 81 10.60 -6.63 21.87
N ASP A 82 10.57 -7.48 22.89
CA ASP A 82 9.94 -7.11 24.18
C ASP A 82 10.74 -6.04 24.94
N ASP A 83 12.08 -6.10 24.85
CA ASP A 83 12.97 -5.08 25.43
C ASP A 83 12.78 -3.73 24.73
N PHE A 84 12.71 -3.74 23.40
CA PHE A 84 12.48 -2.55 22.58
C PHE A 84 11.09 -1.94 22.79
N ALA A 85 10.05 -2.76 22.90
CA ALA A 85 8.71 -2.29 23.23
C ALA A 85 8.65 -1.58 24.60
N ARG A 86 9.31 -2.15 25.62
CA ARG A 86 9.46 -1.49 26.93
C ARG A 86 10.23 -0.18 26.82
N ARG A 87 11.33 -0.17 26.06
CA ARG A 87 12.16 1.03 25.85
C ARG A 87 11.37 2.14 25.16
N ALA A 88 10.58 1.81 24.13
CA ALA A 88 9.71 2.76 23.43
C ALA A 88 8.63 3.33 24.37
N ALA A 89 7.98 2.49 25.18
CA ALA A 89 7.01 2.97 26.18
C ALA A 89 7.65 3.89 27.23
N ASN A 90 8.88 3.60 27.67
CA ASN A 90 9.63 4.49 28.57
C ASN A 90 9.99 5.82 27.91
N PHE A 91 10.36 5.78 26.62
CA PHE A 91 10.64 6.99 25.85
C PHE A 91 9.40 7.88 25.80
N VAL A 92 8.28 7.34 25.30
CA VAL A 92 7.02 8.07 25.16
C VAL A 92 6.53 8.63 26.49
N ARG A 93 6.55 7.84 27.58
CA ARG A 93 6.14 8.29 28.92
C ARG A 93 6.87 9.54 29.39
N ASN A 94 8.15 9.67 29.02
CA ASN A 94 9.01 10.77 29.46
C ASN A 94 9.19 11.84 28.37
N SER A 95 8.51 11.69 27.23
CA SER A 95 8.53 12.67 26.14
C SER A 95 7.42 13.70 26.26
N LYS A 96 7.62 14.89 25.69
CA LYS A 96 6.64 16.00 25.71
C LYS A 96 6.57 16.66 24.34
N GLY A 97 5.38 17.13 23.93
CA GLY A 97 5.22 17.85 22.66
C GLY A 97 5.05 16.98 21.42
N ALA A 98 4.84 15.67 21.58
CA ALA A 98 4.58 14.75 20.47
C ALA A 98 3.58 13.66 20.90
N HIS A 99 2.75 13.22 19.95
CA HIS A 99 1.81 12.11 20.09
C HIS A 99 1.76 11.23 18.82
N ILE A 100 2.67 11.43 17.86
CA ILE A 100 2.77 10.63 16.63
C ILE A 100 4.13 9.95 16.58
N TRP A 101 4.14 8.62 16.61
CA TRP A 101 5.33 7.79 16.76
C TRP A 101 5.48 6.82 15.59
N ILE A 102 6.52 6.98 14.76
CA ILE A 102 6.88 5.99 13.74
C ILE A 102 7.72 4.89 14.40
N VAL A 103 7.48 3.62 14.06
CA VAL A 103 8.32 2.50 14.54
C VAL A 103 9.18 1.97 13.39
N GLY A 104 10.48 2.24 13.46
CA GLY A 104 11.46 1.85 12.43
C GLY A 104 11.33 2.63 11.11
N ASN A 105 12.20 2.30 10.16
CA ASN A 105 12.36 2.97 8.87
C ASN A 105 12.94 2.02 7.82
N GLU A 106 12.44 2.09 6.59
CA GLU A 106 12.97 1.38 5.42
C GLU A 106 13.28 -0.12 5.67
N MET A 107 12.40 -0.80 6.41
CA MET A 107 12.63 -2.16 6.92
C MET A 107 12.88 -3.22 5.84
N ASN A 108 12.51 -2.92 4.59
CA ASN A 108 12.73 -3.77 3.43
C ASN A 108 14.12 -3.61 2.78
N LEU A 109 14.93 -2.63 3.20
CA LEU A 109 16.34 -2.52 2.80
C LEU A 109 17.21 -3.45 3.65
N GLU A 110 18.18 -4.11 3.03
CA GLU A 110 19.10 -5.01 3.71
C GLU A 110 20.02 -4.25 4.67
N ARG A 111 20.40 -3.02 4.32
CA ARG A 111 21.23 -2.17 5.18
C ARG A 111 20.58 -1.84 6.52
N GLU A 112 19.24 -1.87 6.59
CA GLU A 112 18.46 -1.58 7.81
C GLU A 112 18.08 -2.84 8.61
N GLN A 113 18.55 -4.02 8.19
CA GLN A 113 18.26 -5.28 8.87
C GLN A 113 19.26 -5.56 9.99
N PRO A 114 18.80 -5.94 11.20
CA PRO A 114 19.69 -6.20 12.32
C PRO A 114 20.54 -7.44 12.07
N ARG A 115 21.86 -7.33 12.24
CA ARG A 115 22.80 -8.45 12.01
C ARG A 115 23.08 -9.23 13.30
N LEU A 116 23.57 -10.46 13.15
CA LEU A 116 24.17 -11.20 14.26
C LEU A 116 25.42 -10.44 14.75
N PRO A 117 25.69 -10.38 16.06
CA PRO A 117 26.92 -9.78 16.58
C PRO A 117 28.15 -10.39 15.90
N ASN A 118 29.06 -9.53 15.42
CA ASN A 118 30.29 -9.94 14.72
C ASN A 118 30.06 -10.80 13.47
N SER A 119 28.94 -10.60 12.77
CA SER A 119 28.58 -11.37 11.57
C SER A 119 27.90 -10.49 10.53
N ASN A 120 28.09 -10.82 9.26
CA ASN A 120 27.35 -10.21 8.15
C ASN A 120 25.95 -10.82 7.97
N HIS A 121 25.56 -11.80 8.79
CA HIS A 121 24.26 -12.45 8.67
C HIS A 121 23.14 -11.56 9.22
N ALA A 122 22.41 -10.91 8.31
CA ALA A 122 21.23 -10.10 8.62
C ALA A 122 20.01 -10.96 8.99
N GLU A 123 19.28 -10.57 10.03
CA GLU A 123 17.93 -11.07 10.25
C GLU A 123 16.95 -10.28 9.38
N ARG A 124 16.53 -10.91 8.27
CA ARG A 124 15.57 -10.30 7.35
C ARG A 124 14.28 -9.87 8.05
N ILE A 125 13.93 -8.61 7.92
CA ILE A 125 12.66 -8.09 8.46
C ILE A 125 11.56 -8.40 7.44
N THR A 126 10.90 -9.55 7.57
CA THR A 126 9.71 -9.89 6.76
C THR A 126 8.47 -9.11 7.24
N PRO A 127 7.38 -9.02 6.45
CA PRO A 127 6.14 -8.38 6.90
C PRO A 127 5.64 -8.89 8.26
N ARG A 128 5.66 -10.22 8.47
CA ARG A 128 5.30 -10.84 9.76
C ARG A 128 6.22 -10.40 10.91
N ARG A 129 7.54 -10.37 10.69
CA ARG A 129 8.51 -9.96 11.73
C ARG A 129 8.35 -8.49 12.10
N TYR A 130 8.19 -7.62 11.11
CA TYR A 130 7.87 -6.22 11.37
C TYR A 130 6.57 -6.09 12.16
N ALA A 131 5.50 -6.77 11.72
CA ALA A 131 4.20 -6.74 12.39
C ALA A 131 4.28 -7.23 13.84
N GLU A 132 5.09 -8.25 14.14
CA GLU A 132 5.33 -8.72 15.51
C GLU A 132 5.98 -7.65 16.39
N CYS A 133 7.06 -7.03 15.92
CA CYS A 133 7.75 -5.95 16.64
C CYS A 133 6.83 -4.72 16.82
N TYR A 134 6.24 -4.25 15.71
CA TYR A 134 5.37 -3.09 15.68
C TYR A 134 4.19 -3.23 16.64
N LYS A 135 3.49 -4.38 16.65
CA LYS A 135 2.34 -4.59 17.55
C LYS A 135 2.75 -4.56 19.01
N LYS A 136 3.91 -5.14 19.37
CA LYS A 136 4.45 -5.08 20.74
C LYS A 136 4.77 -3.64 21.15
N VAL A 137 5.43 -2.88 20.28
CA VAL A 137 5.74 -1.47 20.52
C VAL A 137 4.47 -0.64 20.67
N ARG A 138 3.50 -0.80 19.75
CA ARG A 138 2.21 -0.09 19.81
C ARG A 138 1.46 -0.40 21.09
N GLU A 139 1.30 -1.68 21.43
CA GLU A 139 0.61 -2.09 22.66
C GLU A 139 1.28 -1.49 23.91
N ALA A 140 2.62 -1.50 23.97
CA ALA A 140 3.36 -0.92 25.08
C ALA A 140 3.17 0.60 25.19
N ILE A 141 3.22 1.33 24.06
CA ILE A 141 2.99 2.79 24.01
C ILE A 141 1.54 3.12 24.42
N LYS A 142 0.55 2.46 23.82
CA LYS A 142 -0.88 2.68 24.08
C LYS A 142 -1.26 2.35 25.53
N SER A 143 -0.48 1.51 26.21
CA SER A 143 -0.66 1.17 27.62
C SER A 143 -0.05 2.18 28.59
N VAL A 144 0.68 3.19 28.11
CA VAL A 144 1.20 4.27 28.96
C VAL A 144 0.04 5.21 29.33
N PRO A 145 -0.19 5.50 30.63
CA PRO A 145 -1.23 6.44 31.04
C PRO A 145 -1.06 7.81 30.36
N GLY A 146 -2.14 8.29 29.73
CA GLY A 146 -2.14 9.55 28.97
C GLY A 146 -1.81 9.43 27.48
N HIS A 147 -1.42 8.24 27.00
CA HIS A 147 -0.98 8.00 25.62
C HIS A 147 -1.87 6.98 24.87
N ALA A 148 -3.09 6.72 25.35
CA ALA A 148 -4.02 5.80 24.69
C ALA A 148 -4.45 6.29 23.29
N ASP A 149 -4.49 7.61 23.12
CA ASP A 149 -4.89 8.27 21.87
C ASP A 149 -3.71 8.63 20.95
N ASP A 150 -2.47 8.39 21.38
CA ASP A 150 -1.26 8.63 20.56
C ASP A 150 -1.31 7.80 19.28
N GLN A 151 -0.91 8.37 18.14
CA GLN A 151 -0.82 7.64 16.88
C GLN A 151 0.49 6.85 16.84
N VAL A 152 0.43 5.52 16.76
CA VAL A 152 1.60 4.70 16.44
C VAL A 152 1.51 4.29 14.99
N ILE A 153 2.43 4.80 14.16
CA ILE A 153 2.37 4.68 12.71
C ILE A 153 3.45 3.73 12.19
N VAL A 154 3.15 3.01 11.11
CA VAL A 154 4.13 2.11 10.50
C VAL A 154 5.26 2.90 9.87
N GLY A 155 6.48 2.36 9.92
CA GLY A 155 7.65 2.87 9.23
C GLY A 155 7.44 2.83 7.72
N ALA A 156 8.00 3.83 7.04
CA ALA A 156 7.99 3.86 5.59
C ALA A 156 8.87 2.74 5.03
N ILE A 157 8.49 2.22 3.87
CA ILE A 157 9.36 1.30 3.13
C ILE A 157 10.38 2.09 2.31
N GLY A 158 11.58 1.53 2.14
CA GLY A 158 12.54 2.01 1.15
C GLY A 158 11.95 1.78 -0.25
N PRO A 159 11.79 2.82 -1.09
CA PRO A 159 11.35 2.67 -2.46
C PRO A 159 12.37 1.93 -3.35
N TRP A 160 11.89 1.44 -4.49
CA TRP A 160 12.70 0.97 -5.63
C TRP A 160 13.66 -0.22 -5.45
N ASN A 161 13.77 -0.81 -4.27
CA ASN A 161 14.63 -1.96 -4.05
C ASN A 161 13.89 -3.30 -4.25
N GLY A 162 14.69 -4.35 -4.45
CA GLY A 162 14.24 -5.73 -4.58
C GLY A 162 14.73 -6.65 -3.46
N GLU A 163 15.17 -6.07 -2.33
CA GLU A 163 16.11 -6.73 -1.41
C GLU A 163 15.46 -7.75 -0.50
N THR A 164 14.17 -7.58 -0.21
CA THR A 164 13.46 -8.39 0.78
C THR A 164 12.41 -9.28 0.16
N SER A 165 12.84 -10.46 -0.31
CA SER A 165 11.94 -11.56 -0.67
C SER A 165 11.54 -12.40 0.55
N TYR A 166 10.36 -13.01 0.53
CA TYR A 166 9.85 -13.81 1.66
C TYR A 166 8.85 -14.88 1.24
N ASP A 167 8.73 -15.92 2.06
CA ASP A 167 7.72 -16.97 1.90
C ASP A 167 6.31 -16.49 2.28
N ALA A 168 5.31 -17.26 1.87
CA ALA A 168 3.93 -17.00 2.24
C ALA A 168 3.78 -16.97 3.77
N ASP A 169 2.91 -16.09 4.24
CA ASP A 169 2.61 -16.01 5.66
C ASP A 169 2.09 -17.36 6.18
N PRO A 170 2.68 -17.93 7.24
CA PRO A 170 2.23 -19.22 7.77
C PRO A 170 0.79 -19.19 8.28
N GLN A 171 0.26 -18.02 8.62
CA GLN A 171 -1.14 -17.83 9.05
C GLN A 171 -2.06 -17.41 7.89
N GLY A 172 -1.55 -17.36 6.65
CA GLY A 172 -2.33 -17.04 5.46
C GLY A 172 -2.75 -15.57 5.35
N ALA A 173 -2.06 -14.63 6.00
CA ALA A 173 -2.34 -13.20 5.83
C ALA A 173 -1.96 -12.71 4.42
N TYR A 174 -0.87 -13.22 3.85
CA TYR A 174 -0.34 -12.81 2.54
C TYR A 174 0.40 -13.96 1.82
N PRO A 175 0.48 -13.95 0.47
CA PRO A 175 1.21 -14.95 -0.30
C PRO A 175 2.73 -14.71 -0.29
N ALA A 176 3.50 -15.64 -0.87
CA ALA A 176 4.95 -15.46 -1.01
C ALA A 176 5.27 -14.27 -1.93
N ASN A 177 6.32 -13.52 -1.58
CA ASN A 177 6.89 -12.44 -2.38
C ASN A 177 8.27 -12.88 -2.88
N LYS A 178 8.27 -13.63 -3.97
CA LYS A 178 9.44 -14.20 -4.62
C LYS A 178 9.31 -14.05 -6.12
N ILE A 179 9.91 -13.00 -6.67
CA ILE A 179 9.98 -12.80 -8.12
C ILE A 179 11.23 -13.52 -8.63
N ALA A 180 11.01 -14.59 -9.38
CA ALA A 180 12.07 -15.25 -10.13
C ALA A 180 12.34 -14.47 -11.41
N ASP A 181 13.59 -14.14 -11.67
CA ASP A 181 14.05 -13.78 -13.01
C ASP A 181 15.20 -14.73 -13.37
N PRO A 182 14.97 -15.72 -14.25
CA PRO A 182 15.98 -16.73 -14.58
C PRO A 182 17.19 -16.14 -15.31
N ASN A 183 17.11 -14.89 -15.78
CA ASN A 183 18.17 -14.21 -16.52
C ASN A 183 18.74 -13.00 -15.79
N ALA A 184 18.23 -12.66 -14.59
CA ALA A 184 18.76 -11.53 -13.85
C ALA A 184 20.07 -11.90 -13.15
N PRO A 185 21.15 -11.13 -13.35
CA PRO A 185 22.34 -11.28 -12.53
C PRO A 185 21.99 -10.98 -11.07
N ALA A 186 22.70 -11.62 -10.13
CA ALA A 186 22.61 -11.26 -8.73
C ALA A 186 22.90 -9.75 -8.61
N PRO A 187 21.98 -8.94 -8.06
CA PRO A 187 22.23 -7.53 -7.84
C PRO A 187 23.44 -7.33 -6.94
N ALA A 188 24.26 -6.32 -7.26
CA ALA A 188 25.40 -5.94 -6.44
C ALA A 188 24.90 -5.26 -5.15
N GLY A 189 25.57 -5.51 -4.03
CA GLY A 189 25.37 -4.74 -2.79
C GLY A 189 24.47 -5.38 -1.73
N TYR A 190 23.76 -6.48 -2.01
CA TYR A 190 22.98 -7.19 -0.99
C TYR A 190 22.96 -8.72 -1.21
N PRO A 191 22.75 -9.53 -0.16
CA PRO A 191 22.63 -10.99 -0.27
C PRO A 191 21.40 -11.39 -1.11
N TYR A 192 21.63 -11.64 -2.41
CA TYR A 192 20.62 -12.16 -3.32
C TYR A 192 20.45 -13.67 -3.17
N HIS A 193 19.24 -14.10 -2.83
CA HIS A 193 18.91 -15.52 -2.62
C HIS A 193 18.10 -16.12 -3.77
N GLY A 194 18.36 -15.65 -5.00
CA GLY A 194 17.70 -16.16 -6.21
C GLY A 194 16.32 -15.55 -6.52
N PHE A 195 15.85 -14.60 -5.71
CA PHE A 195 14.56 -13.93 -5.88
C PHE A 195 14.64 -12.46 -5.52
N PHE A 196 13.98 -11.62 -6.32
CA PHE A 196 13.65 -10.25 -5.94
C PHE A 196 12.38 -10.22 -5.06
N GLY A 197 12.34 -9.31 -4.10
CA GLY A 197 11.13 -8.93 -3.37
C GLY A 197 10.45 -7.72 -4.01
N ASP A 198 9.14 -7.76 -4.20
CA ASP A 198 8.35 -6.61 -4.64
C ASP A 198 8.12 -5.65 -3.45
N TYR A 199 8.78 -4.48 -3.46
CA TYR A 199 8.69 -3.51 -2.36
C TYR A 199 7.27 -2.97 -2.13
N ILE A 200 6.48 -2.78 -3.19
CA ILE A 200 5.08 -2.34 -3.05
C ILE A 200 4.23 -3.45 -2.42
N ARG A 201 4.48 -4.73 -2.76
CA ARG A 201 3.85 -5.86 -2.04
C ARG A 201 4.29 -5.94 -0.59
N TYR A 202 5.55 -5.62 -0.28
CA TYR A 202 6.04 -5.60 1.09
C TYR A 202 5.20 -4.65 1.97
N LEU A 203 4.94 -3.42 1.53
CA LEU A 203 4.06 -2.46 2.24
C LEU A 203 2.66 -3.05 2.47
N ARG A 204 2.03 -3.58 1.42
CA ARG A 204 0.70 -4.18 1.53
C ARG A 204 0.68 -5.34 2.53
N ASP A 205 1.61 -6.27 2.39
CA ASP A 205 1.67 -7.48 3.19
C ASP A 205 2.02 -7.17 4.66
N MET A 206 2.80 -6.11 4.89
CA MET A 206 3.07 -5.57 6.23
C MET A 206 1.79 -5.10 6.91
N LEU A 207 1.00 -4.29 6.21
CA LEU A 207 -0.29 -3.82 6.72
C LEU A 207 -1.25 -5.00 6.99
N LEU A 208 -1.35 -5.96 6.07
CA LEU A 208 -2.17 -7.17 6.26
C LEU A 208 -1.73 -7.99 7.49
N ALA A 209 -0.42 -8.11 7.74
CA ALA A 209 0.12 -8.83 8.89
C ALA A 209 -0.12 -8.13 10.23
N ILE A 210 -0.13 -6.79 10.22
CA ILE A 210 -0.47 -5.95 11.38
C ILE A 210 -1.96 -6.07 11.69
N GLY A 211 -2.81 -6.00 10.66
CA GLY A 211 -4.26 -5.98 10.79
C GLY A 211 -4.77 -4.60 11.21
N ARG A 212 -5.91 -4.18 10.64
CA ARG A 212 -6.40 -2.80 10.71
C ARG A 212 -6.54 -2.26 12.14
N GLU A 213 -7.05 -3.07 13.07
CA GLU A 213 -7.26 -2.68 14.47
C GLU A 213 -5.97 -2.30 15.21
N ASN A 214 -4.81 -2.68 14.66
CA ASN A 214 -3.51 -2.47 15.27
C ASN A 214 -2.73 -1.33 14.63
N CYS A 215 -3.31 -0.48 13.78
CA CYS A 215 -2.58 0.57 13.06
C CYS A 215 -3.30 1.93 13.17
N ASP A 216 -2.56 3.00 13.46
CA ASP A 216 -3.11 4.36 13.61
C ASP A 216 -2.73 5.29 12.45
N GLY A 217 -1.80 4.89 11.57
CA GLY A 217 -1.33 5.70 10.45
C GLY A 217 -0.19 5.04 9.67
N ILE A 218 0.12 5.59 8.50
CA ILE A 218 1.06 5.00 7.54
C ILE A 218 2.10 6.03 7.11
N ALA A 219 3.39 5.73 7.29
CA ALA A 219 4.46 6.49 6.67
C ALA A 219 4.82 5.91 5.30
N ILE A 220 5.15 6.79 4.34
CA ILE A 220 5.65 6.44 3.00
C ILE A 220 6.80 7.36 2.61
N HIS A 221 7.70 6.89 1.74
CA HIS A 221 8.78 7.71 1.17
C HIS A 221 8.61 7.84 -0.34
N ALA A 222 9.05 8.95 -0.93
CA ALA A 222 9.04 9.09 -2.38
C ALA A 222 10.11 10.04 -2.88
N TYR A 223 10.81 9.62 -3.94
CA TYR A 223 11.95 10.36 -4.47
C TYR A 223 11.83 10.52 -5.99
N THR A 224 12.64 11.40 -6.58
CA THR A 224 12.88 11.42 -8.04
C THR A 224 14.30 10.95 -8.35
N HIS A 225 14.54 10.49 -9.57
CA HIS A 225 15.91 10.20 -10.02
C HIS A 225 16.52 11.48 -10.61
N GLY A 226 16.94 12.39 -9.74
CA GLY A 226 17.45 13.72 -10.05
C GLY A 226 16.49 14.86 -9.70
N TYR A 227 16.88 16.09 -10.03
CA TYR A 227 16.18 17.32 -9.60
C TYR A 227 15.57 18.12 -10.76
N ASP A 228 15.41 17.49 -11.93
CA ASP A 228 14.59 18.11 -12.97
C ASP A 228 13.14 18.20 -12.44
N PRO A 229 12.55 19.42 -12.37
CA PRO A 229 11.24 19.65 -11.78
C PRO A 229 10.11 18.92 -12.51
N THR A 230 10.32 18.44 -13.75
CA THR A 230 9.34 17.66 -14.52
C THR A 230 9.26 16.20 -14.05
N LEU A 231 10.31 15.67 -13.40
CA LEU A 231 10.34 14.29 -12.92
C LEU A 231 9.30 14.03 -11.83
N VAL A 232 8.89 15.06 -11.11
CA VAL A 232 7.79 15.01 -10.12
C VAL A 232 6.50 14.51 -10.76
N PHE A 233 6.23 14.89 -12.02
CA PHE A 233 5.01 14.54 -12.74
C PHE A 233 5.19 13.36 -13.70
N SER A 234 6.38 12.74 -13.71
CA SER A 234 6.71 11.74 -14.71
C SER A 234 5.96 10.44 -14.49
N ASP A 235 5.40 9.90 -15.58
CA ASP A 235 4.76 8.59 -15.62
C ASP A 235 5.71 7.46 -16.04
N VAL A 236 7.00 7.77 -16.20
CA VAL A 236 8.03 6.77 -16.54
C VAL A 236 8.03 5.65 -15.50
N LYS A 237 8.13 4.42 -16.01
CA LYS A 237 8.11 3.19 -15.21
C LYS A 237 9.51 2.63 -15.01
N MET A 238 9.68 1.84 -13.94
CA MET A 238 10.94 1.17 -13.63
C MET A 238 11.33 0.12 -14.69
N GLY A 239 12.58 -0.32 -14.67
CA GLY A 239 13.06 -1.47 -15.44
C GLY A 239 12.54 -2.81 -14.90
N LYS A 240 12.97 -3.91 -15.53
CA LYS A 240 12.67 -5.27 -15.02
C LYS A 240 13.24 -5.48 -13.61
N PRO A 241 12.54 -6.21 -12.72
CA PRO A 241 11.22 -6.85 -12.88
C PRO A 241 10.02 -5.98 -12.46
N PHE A 242 10.21 -4.66 -12.33
CA PHE A 242 9.25 -3.74 -11.69
C PHE A 242 8.55 -2.78 -12.66
N GLN A 243 8.42 -3.13 -13.95
CA GLN A 243 7.91 -2.23 -15.01
C GLN A 243 6.47 -1.72 -14.82
N LYS A 244 5.75 -2.23 -13.81
CA LYS A 244 4.44 -1.73 -13.40
C LYS A 244 4.52 -0.46 -12.53
N TYR A 245 5.63 -0.25 -11.82
CA TYR A 245 5.79 0.82 -10.85
C TYR A 245 6.50 2.05 -11.43
N TYR A 246 6.15 3.22 -10.91
CA TYR A 246 6.72 4.51 -11.29
C TYR A 246 8.18 4.63 -10.85
N LEU A 247 9.00 5.16 -11.76
CA LEU A 247 10.43 5.35 -11.55
C LEU A 247 10.73 6.58 -10.70
N HIS A 248 9.90 7.61 -10.73
CA HIS A 248 10.15 8.88 -10.04
C HIS A 248 9.13 9.12 -8.93
N PHE A 249 8.82 10.39 -8.63
CA PHE A 249 8.07 10.80 -7.45
C PHE A 249 6.74 10.07 -7.31
N ARG A 250 6.04 9.84 -8.42
CA ARG A 250 4.75 9.12 -8.46
C ARG A 250 4.81 7.66 -7.96
N THR A 251 5.97 7.12 -7.56
CA THR A 251 6.04 5.90 -6.74
C THR A 251 5.23 6.01 -5.45
N TYR A 252 5.01 7.23 -4.91
CA TYR A 252 4.07 7.43 -3.80
C TYR A 252 2.67 6.91 -4.16
N ARG A 253 2.22 7.07 -5.42
CA ARG A 253 0.92 6.57 -5.87
C ARG A 253 0.87 5.04 -5.88
N ASP A 254 1.97 4.37 -6.23
CA ASP A 254 2.03 2.91 -6.15
C ASP A 254 1.88 2.43 -4.70
N GLN A 255 2.51 3.13 -3.75
CA GLN A 255 2.36 2.86 -2.32
C GLN A 255 0.94 3.14 -1.82
N MET A 256 0.36 4.30 -2.15
CA MET A 256 -1.02 4.66 -1.80
C MET A 256 -2.02 3.62 -2.33
N ASN A 257 -1.87 3.21 -3.60
CA ASN A 257 -2.74 2.20 -4.20
C ASN A 257 -2.57 0.81 -3.58
N ALA A 258 -1.41 0.53 -2.97
CA ALA A 258 -1.13 -0.73 -2.30
C ALA A 258 -1.66 -0.79 -0.86
N ILE A 259 -2.06 0.35 -0.26
CA ILE A 259 -2.71 0.38 1.05
C ILE A 259 -4.01 -0.44 0.97
N PRO A 260 -4.13 -1.53 1.76
CA PRO A 260 -5.32 -2.36 1.75
C PRO A 260 -6.55 -1.54 2.14
N PHE A 261 -7.67 -1.84 1.50
CA PHE A 261 -8.94 -1.14 1.67
C PHE A 261 -9.32 -0.83 3.13
N PRO A 262 -9.20 -1.77 4.10
CA PRO A 262 -9.53 -1.46 5.51
C PRO A 262 -8.68 -0.36 6.15
N PHE A 263 -7.53 -0.01 5.58
CA PHE A 263 -6.59 1.00 6.10
C PHE A 263 -6.70 2.35 5.37
N ARG A 264 -7.58 2.47 4.36
CA ARG A 264 -7.73 3.71 3.59
C ARG A 264 -8.38 4.85 4.39
N ASP A 265 -8.85 4.52 5.57
CA ASP A 265 -9.34 5.44 6.60
C ASP A 265 -8.25 5.84 7.62
N LEU A 266 -6.99 5.52 7.37
CA LEU A 266 -5.89 5.99 8.20
C LEU A 266 -5.22 7.22 7.59
N PRO A 267 -4.62 8.10 8.42
CA PRO A 267 -3.75 9.15 7.90
C PRO A 267 -2.50 8.58 7.25
N VAL A 268 -2.05 9.22 6.16
CA VAL A 268 -0.78 8.92 5.51
C VAL A 268 0.16 10.11 5.62
N TYR A 269 1.43 9.83 5.91
CA TYR A 269 2.49 10.82 6.07
C TYR A 269 3.63 10.49 5.10
N LEU A 270 3.95 11.41 4.18
CA LEU A 270 5.12 11.25 3.32
C LEU A 270 6.33 11.82 4.10
N THR A 271 7.05 10.93 4.77
CA THR A 271 8.03 11.29 5.81
C THR A 271 9.42 11.60 5.29
N GLU A 272 9.68 11.28 4.01
CA GLU A 272 10.90 11.68 3.30
C GLU A 272 10.64 11.86 1.80
N MET A 273 11.09 13.00 1.27
CA MET A 273 11.23 13.26 -0.16
C MET A 273 12.47 14.09 -0.48
N ASN A 274 13.08 13.76 -1.61
CA ASN A 274 14.17 14.49 -2.26
C ASN A 274 14.33 13.99 -3.69
N GLY A 275 15.17 14.67 -4.47
CA GLY A 275 15.75 14.06 -5.65
C GLY A 275 16.94 13.21 -5.24
N ASP A 276 17.16 12.09 -5.91
CA ASP A 276 18.40 11.36 -5.82
C ASP A 276 19.05 11.33 -7.20
N GLN A 277 20.16 12.04 -7.35
CA GLN A 277 20.92 12.03 -8.61
C GLN A 277 21.62 10.68 -8.86
N GLU A 278 21.62 9.79 -7.86
CA GLU A 278 22.05 8.41 -7.99
C GLU A 278 20.84 7.52 -7.62
N GLY A 279 20.52 6.48 -8.40
CA GLY A 279 20.24 5.22 -7.69
C GLY A 279 21.59 4.76 -7.15
N ASP A 280 21.69 3.97 -6.09
CA ASP A 280 22.95 3.51 -5.47
C ASP A 280 24.01 2.82 -6.41
N ALA A 281 23.84 2.86 -7.73
CA ALA A 281 24.82 2.49 -8.73
C ALA A 281 25.81 3.64 -9.05
N PRO A 282 27.13 3.38 -9.07
CA PRO A 282 28.10 4.31 -9.64
C PRO A 282 27.79 4.58 -11.11
N TRP A 283 28.28 5.70 -11.65
CA TRP A 283 28.29 5.94 -13.09
C TRP A 283 28.92 4.74 -13.83
N ALA A 284 28.60 4.57 -15.11
CA ALA A 284 29.16 3.48 -15.92
C ALA A 284 30.72 3.47 -15.94
N ASP A 285 31.36 4.56 -15.54
CA ASP A 285 32.80 4.73 -15.40
C ASP A 285 33.35 4.55 -13.96
N GLY A 286 32.49 4.21 -13.00
CA GLY A 286 32.88 4.01 -11.60
C GLY A 286 33.03 5.28 -10.76
N SER A 287 32.77 6.46 -11.32
CA SER A 287 32.76 7.70 -10.53
C SER A 287 31.52 7.79 -9.61
N ARG A 288 31.69 8.46 -8.48
CA ARG A 288 30.60 8.87 -7.57
C ARG A 288 30.47 10.39 -7.65
N TYR A 289 29.27 10.94 -7.41
CA TYR A 289 29.16 12.37 -7.19
C TYR A 289 30.08 12.82 -6.04
N PRO A 290 30.69 14.01 -6.10
CA PRO A 290 31.43 14.55 -4.96
C PRO A 290 30.53 14.61 -3.72
N GLU A 291 31.08 14.21 -2.57
CA GLU A 291 30.45 14.32 -1.26
C GLU A 291 29.85 15.74 -1.06
N GLY A 292 28.66 15.84 -0.49
CA GLY A 292 27.92 17.10 -0.27
C GLY A 292 27.16 17.68 -1.49
N THR A 293 27.02 16.94 -2.59
CA THR A 293 26.33 17.41 -3.81
C THR A 293 24.96 16.78 -4.10
N LYS A 294 24.47 15.89 -3.22
CA LYS A 294 23.19 15.19 -3.41
C LYS A 294 22.01 16.15 -3.53
N TRP A 295 22.02 17.28 -2.83
CA TRP A 295 21.18 18.44 -3.16
C TRP A 295 21.96 19.49 -3.97
N PRO A 296 21.53 19.82 -5.21
CA PRO A 296 22.05 20.98 -5.91
C PRO A 296 21.50 22.26 -5.26
N ASP A 297 22.37 23.23 -5.00
CA ASP A 297 21.93 24.54 -4.52
C ASP A 297 21.34 25.36 -5.69
N VAL A 298 20.10 25.03 -6.06
CA VAL A 298 19.36 25.66 -7.16
C VAL A 298 17.88 25.80 -6.80
N ASN A 299 17.25 26.86 -7.28
CA ASN A 299 15.79 27.04 -7.24
C ASN A 299 15.24 26.72 -8.64
N LYS A 300 15.02 25.43 -8.92
CA LYS A 300 14.47 24.96 -10.20
C LYS A 300 12.96 24.71 -10.14
N GLY A 301 12.35 24.85 -8.97
CA GLY A 301 10.93 24.57 -8.75
C GLY A 301 10.61 23.10 -8.47
N TRP A 302 11.62 22.27 -8.17
CA TRP A 302 11.39 20.87 -7.83
C TRP A 302 10.57 20.77 -6.54
N VAL A 303 10.93 21.55 -5.51
CA VAL A 303 10.23 21.56 -4.21
C VAL A 303 8.79 22.05 -4.39
N LYS A 304 8.59 23.19 -5.05
CA LYS A 304 7.24 23.70 -5.40
C LYS A 304 6.40 22.66 -6.14
N ASN A 305 6.99 21.95 -7.09
CA ASN A 305 6.26 20.96 -7.89
C ASN A 305 5.87 19.74 -7.06
N ALA A 306 6.74 19.24 -6.18
CA ALA A 306 6.44 18.13 -5.29
C ALA A 306 5.23 18.44 -4.39
N TYR A 307 5.20 19.63 -3.78
CA TYR A 307 4.06 20.07 -2.98
C TYR A 307 2.79 20.28 -3.81
N ARG A 308 2.90 20.80 -5.04
CA ARG A 308 1.74 20.90 -5.95
C ARG A 308 1.16 19.52 -6.27
N GLU A 309 2.01 18.54 -6.62
CA GLU A 309 1.57 17.17 -6.92
C GLU A 309 0.83 16.52 -5.75
N ILE A 310 1.31 16.67 -4.51
CA ILE A 310 0.62 16.14 -3.32
C ILE A 310 -0.68 16.90 -3.03
N ASN A 311 -0.70 18.22 -3.20
CA ASN A 311 -1.93 19.00 -3.08
C ASN A 311 -2.98 18.57 -4.11
N ASP A 312 -2.58 18.36 -5.37
CA ASP A 312 -3.47 17.91 -6.44
C ASP A 312 -4.01 16.50 -6.15
N TRP A 313 -3.17 15.61 -5.63
CA TRP A 313 -3.60 14.29 -5.11
C TRP A 313 -4.68 14.42 -4.04
N ASN A 314 -4.46 15.26 -3.02
CA ASN A 314 -5.41 15.47 -1.92
C ASN A 314 -6.73 16.11 -2.38
N ARG A 315 -6.67 17.00 -3.38
CA ARG A 315 -7.86 17.68 -3.94
C ARG A 315 -8.69 16.79 -4.86
N ALA A 316 -8.11 15.70 -5.36
CA ALA A 316 -8.80 14.74 -6.21
C ALA A 316 -9.69 13.75 -5.44
N GLY A 317 -9.85 13.93 -4.11
CA GLY A 317 -10.70 13.07 -3.27
C GLY A 317 -10.07 11.72 -2.89
N ASN A 318 -8.76 11.58 -3.09
CA ASN A 318 -8.01 10.39 -2.66
C ASN A 318 -7.82 10.36 -1.13
N GLN A 319 -7.37 9.21 -0.59
CA GLN A 319 -6.84 9.15 0.77
C GLN A 319 -5.75 10.22 0.93
N GLN A 320 -5.95 11.13 1.88
CA GLN A 320 -5.12 12.34 2.00
C GLN A 320 -3.76 12.04 2.63
N ILE A 321 -2.73 12.64 2.05
CA ILE A 321 -1.37 12.71 2.60
C ILE A 321 -1.28 14.00 3.42
N ARG A 322 -1.08 13.87 4.74
CA ARG A 322 -1.15 15.01 5.69
C ARG A 322 0.11 15.88 5.67
N CYS A 323 1.25 15.31 5.33
CA CYS A 323 2.52 16.02 5.17
C CYS A 323 3.39 15.38 4.08
N ALA A 324 4.26 16.19 3.48
CA ALA A 324 5.36 15.76 2.64
C ALA A 324 6.64 16.44 3.11
N VAL A 325 7.64 15.65 3.50
CA VAL A 325 8.76 16.12 4.33
C VAL A 325 10.04 16.10 3.53
N LEU A 326 10.70 17.27 3.38
CA LEU A 326 11.99 17.36 2.70
C LEU A 326 13.10 16.70 3.51
N TYR A 327 13.86 15.80 2.87
CA TYR A 327 15.04 15.17 3.45
C TYR A 327 16.32 15.88 2.96
N ARG A 328 17.15 16.50 3.82
CA ARG A 328 17.03 16.68 5.28
C ARG A 328 17.77 17.94 5.77
N TRP A 329 17.56 18.36 7.02
CA TRP A 329 18.29 19.51 7.59
C TRP A 329 19.63 19.13 8.22
N SER A 330 19.73 17.99 8.91
CA SER A 330 20.98 17.59 9.57
C SER A 330 22.14 17.49 8.57
N GLU A 331 23.36 17.70 9.06
CA GLU A 331 24.62 17.55 8.29
C GLU A 331 25.24 16.16 8.47
N ASP A 332 24.49 15.21 9.05
CA ASP A 332 24.95 13.82 9.27
C ASP A 332 25.13 13.02 7.97
N ASP A 333 24.58 13.50 6.85
CA ASP A 333 24.76 12.91 5.52
C ASP A 333 24.77 13.96 4.40
N ASP A 334 25.05 13.49 3.17
CA ASP A 334 25.20 14.31 1.97
C ASP A 334 23.91 14.98 1.48
N TRP A 335 22.74 14.60 2.01
CA TRP A 335 21.44 15.15 1.66
C TRP A 335 21.05 16.38 2.50
N SER A 336 22.00 16.94 3.26
CA SER A 336 21.77 18.17 4.01
C SER A 336 21.44 19.38 3.11
N ILE A 337 20.29 20.01 3.37
CA ILE A 337 19.91 21.28 2.75
C ILE A 337 20.34 22.52 3.55
N LYS A 338 20.94 22.36 4.74
CA LYS A 338 21.23 23.46 5.67
C LYS A 338 22.02 24.62 5.06
N LYS A 339 22.94 24.32 4.14
CA LYS A 339 23.77 25.31 3.42
C LYS A 339 23.24 25.68 2.03
N LYS A 340 22.08 25.16 1.62
CA LYS A 340 21.53 25.28 0.26
C LYS A 340 20.51 26.43 0.16
N THR A 341 21.01 27.66 0.15
CA THR A 341 20.17 28.87 0.19
C THR A 341 19.12 28.98 -0.93
N LYS A 342 19.39 28.43 -2.12
CA LYS A 342 18.43 28.44 -3.23
C LYS A 342 17.37 27.35 -3.09
N VAL A 343 17.70 26.23 -2.43
CA VAL A 343 16.69 25.24 -2.02
C VAL A 343 15.77 25.85 -0.96
N HIS A 344 16.32 26.63 -0.02
CA HIS A 344 15.51 27.37 0.96
C HIS A 344 14.55 28.36 0.29
N GLN A 345 14.98 29.04 -0.77
CA GLN A 345 14.11 29.94 -1.55
C GLN A 345 12.96 29.16 -2.21
N ASP A 346 13.26 28.05 -2.91
CA ASP A 346 12.24 27.18 -3.52
C ASP A 346 11.23 26.68 -2.46
N PHE A 347 11.71 26.31 -1.28
CA PHE A 347 10.87 25.84 -0.19
C PHE A 347 9.99 26.96 0.41
N LYS A 348 10.54 28.14 0.70
CA LYS A 348 9.77 29.29 1.19
C LYS A 348 8.70 29.73 0.19
N GLU A 349 9.01 29.71 -1.10
CA GLU A 349 8.04 29.98 -2.16
C GLU A 349 6.93 28.92 -2.20
N ALA A 350 7.27 27.64 -1.98
CA ALA A 350 6.27 26.57 -1.86
C ALA A 350 5.35 26.79 -0.64
N VAL A 351 5.92 27.10 0.54
CA VAL A 351 5.17 27.37 1.79
C VAL A 351 4.21 28.56 1.64
N ALA A 352 4.61 29.58 0.87
CA ALA A 352 3.74 30.72 0.59
C ALA A 352 2.43 30.32 -0.13
N LEU A 353 2.42 29.21 -0.89
CA LEU A 353 1.22 28.69 -1.58
C LEU A 353 0.16 28.14 -0.61
N SER A 354 0.52 27.87 0.65
CA SER A 354 -0.41 27.56 1.74
C SER A 354 -1.32 26.33 1.48
N TYR A 355 -0.81 25.28 0.85
CA TYR A 355 -1.54 24.04 0.62
C TYR A 355 -1.84 23.30 1.93
N THR A 356 -3.07 22.80 2.05
CA THR A 356 -3.57 22.11 3.23
C THR A 356 -4.23 20.78 2.86
N TRP A 357 -4.24 19.84 3.80
CA TRP A 357 -5.20 18.73 3.78
C TRP A 357 -6.52 19.18 4.43
N ASP A 358 -7.61 18.45 4.24
CA ASP A 358 -8.93 18.84 4.76
C ASP A 358 -9.29 17.99 6.00
N PRO A 359 -9.30 18.57 7.21
CA PRO A 359 -9.62 17.82 8.43
C PRO A 359 -11.09 17.38 8.52
N ASN A 360 -11.95 17.88 7.63
CA ASN A 360 -13.34 17.47 7.53
C ASN A 360 -13.53 16.32 6.55
N VAL A 361 -12.59 16.13 5.61
CA VAL A 361 -12.45 14.87 4.88
C VAL A 361 -11.89 13.86 5.88
N ARG A 362 -12.81 13.20 6.59
CA ARG A 362 -12.41 12.05 7.39
C ARG A 362 -11.87 11.01 6.42
N PRO A 363 -10.71 10.42 6.71
CA PRO A 363 -10.35 9.17 6.09
C PRO A 363 -11.55 8.23 6.27
N SER A 364 -12.27 7.96 5.20
CA SER A 364 -13.49 7.16 5.28
C SER A 364 -13.08 5.72 5.14
N ALA A 365 -13.49 4.87 6.09
CA ALA A 365 -13.64 3.45 5.79
C ALA A 365 -14.49 3.42 4.52
N PRO A 366 -14.07 2.74 3.45
CA PRO A 366 -14.59 3.12 2.16
C PRO A 366 -16.08 2.86 2.17
N SER A 367 -16.83 3.73 1.50
CA SER A 367 -18.26 3.51 1.33
C SER A 367 -18.40 2.08 0.80
N LEU A 368 -19.10 1.21 1.52
CA LEU A 368 -19.61 -0.03 0.93
C LEU A 368 -20.22 0.42 -0.38
N ILE A 369 -19.64 0.03 -1.52
CA ILE A 369 -20.19 0.41 -2.82
C ILE A 369 -21.63 -0.09 -2.76
N ASP A 370 -22.56 0.86 -2.73
CA ASP A 370 -23.99 0.58 -2.62
C ASP A 370 -24.45 0.12 -3.99
N LEU A 371 -24.15 -1.14 -4.24
CA LEU A 371 -24.39 -1.82 -5.49
C LEU A 371 -25.65 -2.65 -5.31
N PRO A 372 -26.74 -2.37 -6.04
CA PRO A 372 -27.93 -3.21 -5.97
C PRO A 372 -27.58 -4.61 -6.46
N ILE A 373 -27.58 -5.57 -5.53
CA ILE A 373 -27.35 -6.99 -5.78
C ILE A 373 -28.61 -7.73 -5.34
N GLU A 374 -29.27 -8.41 -6.27
CA GLU A 374 -30.37 -9.30 -5.90
C GLU A 374 -29.81 -10.66 -5.47
N ASP A 375 -29.98 -11.02 -4.20
CA ASP A 375 -29.67 -12.38 -3.74
C ASP A 375 -30.80 -13.35 -4.12
N VAL A 376 -30.51 -14.20 -5.10
CA VAL A 376 -31.41 -15.27 -5.55
C VAL A 376 -30.88 -16.65 -5.17
N SER A 377 -29.77 -16.75 -4.44
CA SER A 377 -29.06 -18.01 -4.17
C SER A 377 -29.96 -19.09 -3.55
N ALA A 378 -30.86 -18.71 -2.65
CA ALA A 378 -31.82 -19.62 -2.01
C ALA A 378 -32.98 -20.06 -2.92
N LYS A 379 -33.22 -19.36 -4.04
CA LYS A 379 -34.33 -19.61 -4.97
C LYS A 379 -33.91 -20.45 -6.18
N LEU A 380 -32.62 -20.66 -6.38
CA LEU A 380 -32.10 -21.35 -7.56
C LEU A 380 -32.20 -22.87 -7.41
N PRO A 381 -32.51 -23.60 -8.50
CA PRO A 381 -32.61 -25.05 -8.44
C PRO A 381 -31.24 -25.70 -8.21
N VAL A 382 -31.26 -26.77 -7.42
CA VAL A 382 -30.12 -27.63 -7.12
C VAL A 382 -30.40 -29.05 -7.60
N ASN A 383 -29.35 -29.83 -7.81
CA ASN A 383 -29.48 -31.23 -8.16
C ASN A 383 -29.66 -32.06 -6.87
N PRO A 384 -30.85 -32.63 -6.60
CA PRO A 384 -31.10 -33.37 -5.37
C PRO A 384 -30.32 -34.69 -5.28
N SER A 385 -29.79 -35.19 -6.41
CA SER A 385 -29.03 -36.45 -6.48
C SER A 385 -27.54 -36.26 -6.19
N LEU A 386 -27.08 -35.03 -5.94
CA LEU A 386 -25.69 -34.74 -5.62
C LEU A 386 -25.58 -34.04 -4.25
N PRO A 387 -24.49 -34.26 -3.50
CA PRO A 387 -24.28 -33.54 -2.24
C PRO A 387 -24.17 -32.03 -2.48
N PRO A 388 -24.52 -31.19 -1.48
CA PRO A 388 -24.35 -29.75 -1.59
C PRO A 388 -22.88 -29.39 -1.81
N TYR A 389 -22.63 -28.18 -2.33
CA TYR A 389 -21.28 -27.68 -2.44
C TYR A 389 -20.59 -27.59 -1.06
N PRO A 390 -19.29 -27.91 -0.99
CA PRO A 390 -18.53 -27.74 0.25
C PRO A 390 -18.41 -26.25 0.62
N ARG A 391 -18.05 -25.98 1.87
CA ARG A 391 -17.85 -24.63 2.39
C ARG A 391 -16.38 -24.34 2.72
N ARG A 392 -16.00 -23.07 2.67
CA ARG A 392 -14.69 -22.53 3.06
C ARG A 392 -14.84 -21.32 3.98
N GLN A 393 -13.77 -20.97 4.69
CA GLN A 393 -13.64 -19.67 5.35
C GLN A 393 -13.46 -18.57 4.30
N ARG A 394 -13.99 -17.36 4.54
CA ARG A 394 -13.82 -16.22 3.61
C ARG A 394 -12.35 -15.86 3.38
N SER A 395 -11.51 -15.99 4.41
CA SER A 395 -10.05 -15.75 4.33
C SER A 395 -9.31 -16.70 3.39
N ALA A 396 -9.93 -17.81 2.97
CA ALA A 396 -9.38 -18.70 1.96
C ALA A 396 -9.52 -18.14 0.53
N ILE A 397 -10.37 -17.13 0.33
CA ILE A 397 -10.58 -16.50 -0.98
C ILE A 397 -9.39 -15.59 -1.28
N ARG A 398 -8.79 -15.80 -2.46
CA ARG A 398 -7.61 -15.06 -2.93
C ARG A 398 -7.81 -14.41 -4.28
N ARG A 399 -8.87 -14.77 -5.03
CA ARG A 399 -9.09 -14.33 -6.42
C ARG A 399 -10.55 -14.17 -6.79
N ILE A 400 -10.78 -13.35 -7.82
CA ILE A 400 -12.05 -13.18 -8.53
C ILE A 400 -11.84 -13.68 -9.96
N VAL A 401 -12.64 -14.66 -10.40
CA VAL A 401 -12.50 -15.33 -11.70
C VAL A 401 -13.70 -15.00 -12.58
N PHE A 402 -13.44 -14.37 -13.72
CA PHE A 402 -14.45 -14.04 -14.72
C PHE A 402 -14.75 -15.22 -15.65
N HIS A 403 -16.03 -15.39 -15.92
CA HIS A 403 -16.60 -16.35 -16.86
C HIS A 403 -17.58 -15.66 -17.81
N HIS A 404 -17.92 -16.35 -18.89
CA HIS A 404 -19.07 -16.00 -19.71
C HIS A 404 -20.09 -17.14 -19.79
N THR A 405 -21.31 -16.84 -20.21
CA THR A 405 -22.31 -17.88 -20.48
C THR A 405 -22.02 -18.67 -21.76
N GLY A 406 -21.21 -18.09 -22.67
CA GLY A 406 -20.92 -18.69 -23.98
C GLY A 406 -22.08 -18.58 -24.98
N VAL A 407 -23.13 -17.83 -24.65
CA VAL A 407 -24.34 -17.60 -25.45
C VAL A 407 -24.39 -16.12 -25.82
N GLU A 408 -24.60 -15.81 -27.10
CA GLU A 408 -24.80 -14.43 -27.55
C GLU A 408 -26.08 -13.87 -26.93
N SER A 409 -25.97 -12.70 -26.29
CA SER A 409 -27.10 -12.05 -25.61
C SER A 409 -28.20 -11.62 -26.60
N SER A 410 -27.86 -11.36 -27.86
CA SER A 410 -28.84 -11.13 -28.94
C SER A 410 -29.71 -12.35 -29.25
N LYS A 411 -29.17 -13.57 -29.07
CA LYS A 411 -29.88 -14.83 -29.32
C LYS A 411 -30.74 -15.26 -28.14
N ARG A 412 -30.36 -14.88 -26.91
CA ARG A 412 -31.07 -15.28 -25.69
C ARG A 412 -31.11 -14.13 -24.66
N PRO A 413 -31.79 -13.00 -24.95
CA PRO A 413 -31.69 -11.77 -24.15
C PRO A 413 -32.13 -11.95 -22.69
N ASN A 414 -33.10 -12.83 -22.43
CA ASN A 414 -33.66 -13.07 -21.10
C ASN A 414 -33.05 -14.29 -20.39
N LEU A 415 -31.85 -14.74 -20.80
CA LEU A 415 -31.16 -15.83 -20.09
C LEU A 415 -30.84 -15.34 -18.66
N GLY A 416 -31.48 -15.92 -17.66
CA GLY A 416 -31.31 -15.54 -16.26
C GLY A 416 -30.49 -16.55 -15.45
N PRO A 417 -30.19 -16.24 -14.18
CA PRO A 417 -29.46 -17.16 -13.29
C PRO A 417 -30.20 -18.49 -13.07
N LYS A 418 -31.54 -18.49 -13.09
CA LYS A 418 -32.37 -19.71 -13.01
C LYS A 418 -32.16 -20.62 -14.23
N ASP A 419 -32.19 -20.08 -15.44
CA ASP A 419 -31.91 -20.85 -16.66
C ASP A 419 -30.52 -21.50 -16.61
N ILE A 420 -29.51 -20.75 -16.18
CA ILE A 420 -28.14 -21.26 -16.08
C ILE A 420 -28.07 -22.40 -15.05
N ALA A 421 -28.73 -22.24 -13.90
CA ALA A 421 -28.81 -23.29 -12.89
C ALA A 421 -29.46 -24.56 -13.47
N GLU A 422 -30.61 -24.44 -14.14
CA GLU A 422 -31.33 -25.56 -14.77
C GLU A 422 -30.48 -26.28 -15.82
N ILE A 423 -29.82 -25.52 -16.71
CA ILE A 423 -28.91 -26.07 -17.73
C ILE A 423 -27.75 -26.84 -17.09
N GLN A 424 -27.18 -26.30 -16.00
CA GLN A 424 -26.03 -26.88 -15.33
C GLN A 424 -26.37 -28.15 -14.54
N ILE A 425 -27.50 -28.19 -13.85
CA ILE A 425 -27.94 -29.39 -13.12
C ILE A 425 -28.39 -30.50 -14.07
N ALA A 426 -29.00 -30.15 -15.21
CA ALA A 426 -29.53 -31.10 -16.20
C ALA A 426 -28.49 -31.59 -17.22
N ASN A 427 -27.22 -31.16 -17.11
CA ASN A 427 -26.18 -31.58 -18.04
C ASN A 427 -25.97 -33.10 -17.97
N LYS A 428 -26.22 -33.79 -19.09
CA LYS A 428 -26.16 -35.27 -19.15
C LYS A 428 -24.77 -35.86 -18.96
N LYS A 429 -23.71 -35.12 -19.30
CA LYS A 429 -22.33 -35.62 -19.25
C LYS A 429 -21.64 -35.29 -17.93
N TYR A 430 -21.90 -34.09 -17.41
CA TYR A 430 -21.30 -33.55 -16.19
C TYR A 430 -22.35 -32.74 -15.42
N PRO A 431 -23.34 -33.40 -14.78
CA PRO A 431 -24.36 -32.69 -14.01
C PRO A 431 -23.72 -31.97 -12.83
N ARG A 432 -24.14 -30.73 -12.59
CA ARG A 432 -23.65 -29.93 -11.45
C ARG A 432 -24.61 -29.99 -10.28
N ARG A 433 -24.08 -29.74 -9.07
CA ARG A 433 -24.84 -29.66 -7.81
C ARG A 433 -25.81 -28.48 -7.79
N GLY A 434 -25.44 -27.39 -8.47
CA GLY A 434 -26.23 -26.19 -8.65
C GLY A 434 -25.50 -25.27 -9.64
N ILE A 435 -25.89 -23.99 -9.66
CA ILE A 435 -25.15 -22.99 -10.43
C ILE A 435 -23.71 -22.86 -9.92
N ALA A 436 -22.76 -22.83 -10.86
CA ALA A 436 -21.33 -22.84 -10.55
C ALA A 436 -20.78 -21.47 -10.13
N TYR A 437 -21.50 -20.38 -10.34
CA TYR A 437 -20.98 -19.03 -10.12
C TYR A 437 -21.51 -18.43 -8.82
N HIS A 438 -20.78 -17.50 -8.24
CA HIS A 438 -21.22 -16.75 -7.06
C HIS A 438 -22.03 -15.53 -7.46
N TYR A 439 -21.68 -14.94 -8.61
CA TYR A 439 -22.41 -13.81 -9.18
C TYR A 439 -22.69 -14.01 -10.67
N TYR A 440 -23.78 -13.41 -11.11
CA TYR A 440 -24.21 -13.34 -12.50
C TYR A 440 -24.53 -11.89 -12.87
N ILE A 441 -24.09 -11.44 -14.05
CA ILE A 441 -24.33 -10.06 -14.52
C ILE A 441 -25.00 -10.06 -15.90
N THR A 442 -26.16 -9.41 -16.00
CA THR A 442 -26.91 -9.25 -17.26
C THR A 442 -26.19 -8.31 -18.24
N PRO A 443 -26.54 -8.31 -19.54
CA PRO A 443 -25.98 -7.36 -20.50
C PRO A 443 -26.28 -5.89 -20.14
N GLU A 444 -27.35 -5.65 -19.39
CA GLU A 444 -27.82 -4.34 -18.93
C GLU A 444 -27.09 -3.88 -17.66
N GLY A 445 -26.48 -4.81 -16.92
CA GLY A 445 -25.67 -4.51 -15.74
C GLY A 445 -26.32 -4.89 -14.41
N ASP A 446 -27.47 -5.59 -14.42
CA ASP A 446 -28.08 -6.11 -13.20
C ASP A 446 -27.22 -7.23 -12.62
N ILE A 447 -27.03 -7.22 -11.30
CA ILE A 447 -26.16 -8.16 -10.60
C ILE A 447 -27.02 -9.06 -9.70
N TYR A 448 -26.83 -10.36 -9.87
CA TYR A 448 -27.46 -11.38 -9.06
C TYR A 448 -26.40 -12.12 -8.25
N GLN A 449 -26.58 -12.23 -6.94
CA GLN A 449 -25.84 -13.18 -6.13
C GLN A 449 -26.52 -14.56 -6.24
N THR A 450 -25.75 -15.54 -6.68
CA THR A 450 -26.24 -16.88 -7.03
C THR A 450 -25.69 -17.97 -6.12
N GLN A 451 -24.61 -17.71 -5.38
CA GLN A 451 -24.11 -18.54 -4.28
C GLN A 451 -23.53 -17.67 -3.15
N PRO A 452 -23.59 -18.10 -1.88
CA PRO A 452 -22.82 -17.49 -0.80
C PRO A 452 -21.30 -17.53 -1.05
N LEU A 453 -20.54 -16.53 -0.59
CA LEU A 453 -19.08 -16.47 -0.76
C LEU A 453 -18.34 -17.63 -0.07
N GLU A 454 -18.92 -18.24 0.95
CA GLU A 454 -18.36 -19.39 1.65
C GLU A 454 -18.54 -20.69 0.87
N VAL A 455 -19.35 -20.71 -0.19
CA VAL A 455 -19.55 -21.91 -1.01
C VAL A 455 -18.38 -22.10 -1.96
N VAL A 456 -17.86 -23.32 -2.04
CA VAL A 456 -16.88 -23.73 -3.05
C VAL A 456 -17.63 -24.27 -4.26
N SER A 457 -18.06 -23.37 -5.14
CA SER A 457 -18.78 -23.74 -6.36
C SER A 457 -17.80 -24.15 -7.47
N ASP A 458 -18.12 -25.23 -8.22
CA ASP A 458 -17.17 -25.89 -9.14
C ASP A 458 -16.87 -25.09 -10.44
N HIS A 459 -16.53 -23.80 -10.38
CA HIS A 459 -16.38 -22.95 -11.58
C HIS A 459 -15.00 -22.99 -12.25
N ALA A 460 -13.92 -23.27 -11.51
CA ALA A 460 -12.54 -23.13 -12.00
C ALA A 460 -11.60 -24.26 -11.57
N GLY A 461 -12.09 -25.51 -11.50
CA GLY A 461 -11.25 -26.65 -11.09
C GLY A 461 -10.70 -26.48 -9.67
N GLU A 462 -9.42 -26.77 -9.47
CA GLU A 462 -8.70 -26.62 -8.20
C GLU A 462 -8.73 -25.18 -7.66
N PHE A 463 -8.85 -24.18 -8.53
CA PHE A 463 -8.90 -22.76 -8.12
C PHE A 463 -10.24 -22.38 -7.49
N SER A 464 -11.28 -23.20 -7.64
CA SER A 464 -12.60 -22.95 -7.05
C SER A 464 -12.55 -22.82 -5.53
N ALA A 465 -11.65 -23.56 -4.86
CA ALA A 465 -11.51 -23.52 -3.40
C ALA A 465 -11.01 -22.18 -2.86
N SER A 466 -10.34 -21.37 -3.69
CA SER A 466 -9.73 -20.09 -3.30
C SER A 466 -10.23 -18.90 -4.12
N SER A 467 -11.38 -19.01 -4.79
CA SER A 467 -11.88 -17.93 -5.64
C SER A 467 -13.39 -17.76 -5.69
N VAL A 468 -13.78 -16.55 -6.12
CA VAL A 468 -15.16 -16.15 -6.41
C VAL A 468 -15.34 -16.12 -7.91
N GLY A 469 -16.29 -16.91 -8.43
CA GLY A 469 -16.67 -16.90 -9.84
C GLY A 469 -17.74 -15.85 -10.17
N ILE A 470 -17.47 -14.96 -11.12
CA ILE A 470 -18.43 -13.99 -11.69
C ILE A 470 -18.72 -14.41 -13.15
N CYS A 471 -19.98 -14.63 -13.50
CA CYS A 471 -20.38 -14.97 -14.86
C CYS A 471 -21.08 -13.78 -15.55
N LEU A 472 -20.57 -13.40 -16.72
CA LEU A 472 -21.17 -12.40 -17.57
C LEU A 472 -22.05 -13.06 -18.64
N HIS A 473 -23.29 -12.59 -18.77
CA HIS A 473 -24.15 -13.00 -19.88
C HIS A 473 -23.59 -12.49 -21.21
N GLY A 474 -23.07 -13.40 -22.03
CA GLY A 474 -22.63 -13.12 -23.39
C GLY A 474 -21.70 -14.21 -23.95
N HIS A 475 -21.20 -13.95 -25.15
CA HIS A 475 -20.19 -14.73 -25.85
C HIS A 475 -19.08 -13.80 -26.34
N PHE A 476 -18.05 -13.60 -25.52
CA PHE A 476 -17.04 -12.55 -25.76
C PHE A 476 -15.82 -13.01 -26.56
N SER A 477 -15.99 -13.99 -27.46
CA SER A 477 -14.91 -14.43 -28.35
C SER A 477 -14.66 -13.49 -29.54
N ARG A 478 -15.60 -12.59 -29.83
CA ARG A 478 -15.49 -11.59 -30.91
C ARG A 478 -15.86 -10.17 -30.48
N GLU A 479 -16.71 -10.03 -29.47
CA GLU A 479 -17.19 -8.75 -28.96
C GLU A 479 -16.85 -8.62 -27.48
N ARG A 480 -16.69 -7.38 -27.00
CA ARG A 480 -16.47 -7.08 -25.58
C ARG A 480 -17.82 -7.01 -24.84
N PRO A 481 -17.84 -7.14 -23.50
CA PRO A 481 -19.03 -6.81 -22.71
C PRO A 481 -19.55 -5.41 -23.01
N LYS A 482 -20.88 -5.23 -22.98
CA LYS A 482 -21.49 -3.90 -23.10
C LYS A 482 -21.01 -3.00 -21.97
N GLU A 483 -21.02 -1.69 -22.21
CA GLU A 483 -20.52 -0.69 -21.27
C GLU A 483 -21.17 -0.79 -19.88
N GLY A 484 -22.50 -0.94 -19.81
CA GLY A 484 -23.22 -1.12 -18.54
C GLY A 484 -22.82 -2.38 -17.78
N GLN A 485 -22.71 -3.52 -18.49
CA GLN A 485 -22.24 -4.78 -17.91
C GLN A 485 -20.78 -4.69 -17.42
N LEU A 486 -19.89 -4.02 -18.16
CA LEU A 486 -18.49 -3.82 -17.77
C LEU A 486 -18.38 -2.88 -16.55
N ALA A 487 -19.18 -1.82 -16.49
CA ALA A 487 -19.25 -0.92 -15.34
C ALA A 487 -19.75 -1.64 -14.08
N ALA A 488 -20.82 -2.43 -14.19
CA ALA A 488 -21.35 -3.26 -13.11
C ALA A 488 -20.31 -4.30 -12.63
N ALA A 489 -19.61 -4.95 -13.57
CA ALA A 489 -18.52 -5.86 -13.25
C ALA A 489 -17.38 -5.18 -12.48
N ALA A 490 -16.97 -3.96 -12.88
CA ALA A 490 -15.93 -3.20 -12.20
C ALA A 490 -16.36 -2.81 -10.78
N ALA A 491 -17.60 -2.37 -10.59
CA ALA A 491 -18.16 -2.03 -9.29
C ALA A 491 -18.24 -3.25 -8.36
N LEU A 492 -18.65 -4.40 -8.89
CA LEU A 492 -18.68 -5.65 -8.13
C LEU A 492 -17.27 -6.10 -7.74
N VAL A 493 -16.29 -6.00 -8.65
CA VAL A 493 -14.89 -6.29 -8.33
C VAL A 493 -14.39 -5.39 -7.20
N ALA A 494 -14.64 -4.08 -7.27
CA ALA A 494 -14.23 -3.14 -6.24
C ALA A 494 -14.88 -3.45 -4.89
N LYS A 495 -16.19 -3.77 -4.87
CA LYS A 495 -16.93 -4.16 -3.67
C LYS A 495 -16.36 -5.43 -3.04
N LEU A 496 -16.19 -6.49 -3.84
CA LEU A 496 -15.65 -7.77 -3.37
C LEU A 496 -14.19 -7.65 -2.92
N ALA A 497 -13.39 -6.85 -3.63
CA ALA A 497 -12.01 -6.58 -3.25
C ALA A 497 -11.94 -5.91 -1.88
N GLY A 498 -12.80 -4.91 -1.63
CA GLY A 498 -12.91 -4.27 -0.31
C GLY A 498 -13.36 -5.23 0.79
N GLU A 499 -14.45 -5.98 0.55
CA GLU A 499 -15.02 -6.93 1.53
C GLU A 499 -14.10 -8.10 1.87
N LEU A 500 -13.26 -8.52 0.92
CA LEU A 500 -12.37 -9.67 1.06
C LEU A 500 -10.91 -9.27 1.33
N GLY A 501 -10.59 -7.98 1.39
CA GLY A 501 -9.22 -7.49 1.56
C GLY A 501 -8.29 -7.87 0.41
N LEU A 502 -8.83 -7.97 -0.81
CA LEU A 502 -8.07 -8.36 -2.00
C LEU A 502 -7.60 -7.13 -2.79
N PRO A 503 -6.41 -7.16 -3.41
CA PRO A 503 -5.97 -6.08 -4.29
C PRO A 503 -6.69 -6.15 -5.64
N VAL A 504 -6.96 -5.00 -6.25
CA VAL A 504 -7.49 -4.94 -7.62
C VAL A 504 -6.34 -5.00 -8.62
N ASP A 505 -5.79 -6.19 -8.84
CA ASP A 505 -4.68 -6.42 -9.76
C ASP A 505 -4.90 -7.60 -10.73
N GLY A 506 -3.98 -7.76 -11.68
CA GLY A 506 -4.09 -8.78 -12.73
C GLY A 506 -3.86 -10.21 -12.25
N GLU A 507 -3.38 -10.42 -11.02
CA GLU A 507 -3.19 -11.75 -10.41
C GLU A 507 -4.40 -12.18 -9.57
N THR A 508 -5.13 -11.18 -9.06
CA THR A 508 -6.32 -11.35 -8.24
C THR A 508 -7.58 -11.42 -9.09
N VAL A 509 -7.69 -10.55 -10.10
CA VAL A 509 -8.82 -10.51 -11.03
C VAL A 509 -8.39 -11.12 -12.36
N VAL A 510 -8.87 -12.34 -12.62
CA VAL A 510 -8.41 -13.17 -13.73
C VAL A 510 -9.57 -13.71 -14.56
N GLY A 511 -9.33 -13.96 -15.84
CA GLY A 511 -10.22 -14.76 -16.66
C GLY A 511 -9.99 -16.25 -16.39
N HIS A 512 -11.03 -17.08 -16.52
CA HIS A 512 -10.86 -18.54 -16.37
C HIS A 512 -9.79 -19.10 -17.34
N SER A 513 -9.64 -18.53 -18.53
CA SER A 513 -8.62 -18.85 -19.53
C SER A 513 -7.18 -18.60 -19.08
N GLU A 514 -6.96 -17.76 -18.06
CA GLU A 514 -5.64 -17.52 -17.47
C GLU A 514 -5.25 -18.61 -16.46
N LEU A 515 -6.22 -19.41 -16.00
CA LEU A 515 -6.02 -20.47 -15.02
C LEU A 515 -6.07 -21.86 -15.65
N ARG A 516 -6.88 -22.04 -16.69
CA ARG A 516 -7.15 -23.35 -17.31
C ARG A 516 -7.32 -23.23 -18.82
N VAL A 517 -7.18 -24.36 -19.53
CA VAL A 517 -7.45 -24.45 -20.97
C VAL A 517 -8.95 -24.34 -21.22
N THR A 518 -9.43 -23.13 -21.52
CA THR A 518 -10.82 -22.80 -21.83
C THR A 518 -10.90 -21.49 -22.60
N GLU A 519 -11.97 -21.27 -23.38
CA GLU A 519 -12.21 -19.97 -24.02
C GLU A 519 -12.80 -18.94 -23.05
N SER A 520 -13.37 -19.34 -21.91
CA SER A 520 -14.03 -18.44 -20.96
C SER A 520 -13.03 -17.49 -20.27
N PRO A 521 -13.28 -16.18 -20.12
CA PRO A 521 -14.53 -15.46 -20.39
C PRO A 521 -14.65 -14.91 -21.82
N GLY A 522 -13.83 -15.36 -22.76
CA GLY A 522 -13.86 -14.99 -24.18
C GLY A 522 -12.48 -14.53 -24.66
N LYS A 523 -12.21 -14.72 -25.96
CA LYS A 523 -10.93 -14.33 -26.59
C LYS A 523 -10.60 -12.84 -26.48
N THR A 524 -11.62 -11.99 -26.33
CA THR A 524 -11.43 -10.54 -26.15
C THR A 524 -11.01 -10.15 -24.71
N TRP A 525 -10.94 -11.09 -23.76
CA TRP A 525 -10.54 -10.82 -22.37
C TRP A 525 -9.30 -9.92 -22.21
N PRO A 526 -8.18 -10.15 -22.94
CA PRO A 526 -7.01 -9.28 -22.86
C PRO A 526 -7.29 -7.82 -23.22
N GLU A 527 -8.33 -7.55 -24.01
CA GLU A 527 -8.67 -6.21 -24.46
C GLU A 527 -9.46 -5.39 -23.42
N TRP A 528 -10.29 -6.05 -22.61
CA TRP A 528 -11.16 -5.36 -21.65
C TRP A 528 -10.77 -5.57 -20.19
N LYS A 529 -9.90 -6.54 -19.86
CA LYS A 529 -9.29 -6.68 -18.53
C LYS A 529 -8.62 -5.38 -18.05
N PRO A 530 -7.81 -4.65 -18.86
CA PRO A 530 -7.19 -3.41 -18.40
C PRO A 530 -8.22 -2.35 -18.00
N THR A 531 -9.27 -2.16 -18.80
CA THR A 531 -10.36 -1.22 -18.52
C THR A 531 -11.15 -1.61 -17.27
N LEU A 532 -11.46 -2.91 -17.10
CA LEU A 532 -12.11 -3.43 -15.89
C LEU A 532 -11.28 -3.10 -14.63
N LEU A 533 -9.99 -3.43 -14.65
CA LEU A 533 -9.08 -3.21 -13.53
C LEU A 533 -8.94 -1.72 -13.18
N ASP A 534 -8.78 -0.88 -14.20
CA ASP A 534 -8.65 0.57 -14.01
C ASP A 534 -9.91 1.18 -13.38
N ARG A 535 -11.10 0.80 -13.86
CA ARG A 535 -12.37 1.24 -13.26
C ARG A 535 -12.56 0.72 -11.85
N ALA A 536 -12.28 -0.57 -11.63
CA ALA A 536 -12.43 -1.17 -10.31
C ALA A 536 -11.45 -0.56 -9.28
N ARG A 537 -10.22 -0.21 -9.68
CA ARG A 537 -9.29 0.53 -8.81
C ARG A 537 -9.86 1.90 -8.45
N ARG A 538 -10.31 2.68 -9.44
CA ARG A 538 -10.92 3.99 -9.19
C ARG A 538 -12.12 3.92 -8.25
N LEU A 539 -12.92 2.86 -8.34
CA LEU A 539 -14.08 2.63 -7.47
C LEU A 539 -13.70 2.12 -6.07
N ALA A 540 -12.61 1.36 -5.95
CA ALA A 540 -12.14 0.90 -4.65
C ALA A 540 -11.54 2.04 -3.81
N GLY A 541 -11.18 3.16 -4.45
CA GLY A 541 -10.35 4.25 -3.90
C GLY A 541 -8.88 3.85 -3.90
#